data_AF-A0AA39HQU7-F1
#
_entry.id   AF-A0AA39HQU7-F1
#
_cell.length_a   1.000
_cell.length_b   1.000
_cell.length_c   1.000
_cell.angle_alpha   90.00
_cell.angle_beta   90.00
_cell.angle_gamma   90.00
#
_symmetry.space_group_name_H-M   'P 1'
#
loop_
_entity.id
_entity.type
_entity.pdbx_description
1 polymer ?
#
loop_
_entity_poly.entity_id
_entity_poly.type
_entity_poly.pdbx_seq_one_letter_code
_entity_poly.pdbx_strand_id
1 'polypeptide(L)'
;MEFAFWRTAASALFAIRTNAFIIGWCIGPRDAFERYLKPEDRTALNAIIEELFDGSNRNEVLYEVDEFLKSRLTVRQWHQIRPEVEVYQLTHTDCSPYAQILPPRFYKPLAQALRRAEANGASKSSIKFLVDDYIDRILVNRDFLREVADMQRGEDVVFPMVDHRKVARRPSQRIFYPRAIP
;
A
#
# COMPACT_ATOMS: atom_id res chain seq x y z
N MET A 1 -43.40 -1.02 -20.83
CA MET A 1 -42.83 -0.11 -19.81
C MET A 1 -42.27 -0.99 -18.70
N GLU A 2 -41.22 -0.51 -18.01
CA GLU A 2 -40.44 -1.19 -16.97
C GLU A 2 -39.15 -1.87 -17.44
N PHE A 3 -38.14 -1.90 -16.55
CA PHE A 3 -36.72 -2.25 -16.73
C PHE A 3 -35.74 -1.13 -17.13
N ALA A 4 -35.81 0.05 -16.50
CA ALA A 4 -34.75 1.07 -16.59
C ALA A 4 -34.26 1.59 -15.23
N PHE A 5 -34.43 0.83 -14.13
CA PHE A 5 -34.13 1.33 -12.77
C PHE A 5 -33.03 0.61 -11.98
N TRP A 6 -32.36 -0.41 -12.54
CA TRP A 6 -31.33 -1.16 -11.79
C TRP A 6 -29.88 -0.95 -12.23
N ARG A 7 -29.61 -0.01 -13.16
CA ARG A 7 -28.24 0.22 -13.66
C ARG A 7 -27.44 1.29 -12.91
N THR A 8 -28.04 2.05 -12.00
CA THR A 8 -27.36 3.17 -11.34
C THR A 8 -26.77 2.86 -9.97
N ALA A 9 -27.12 1.73 -9.33
CA ALA A 9 -26.58 1.37 -8.01
C ALA A 9 -25.25 0.59 -8.07
N ALA A 10 -24.96 -0.12 -9.17
CA ALA A 10 -23.73 -0.90 -9.30
C ALA A 10 -22.48 -0.05 -9.54
N SER A 11 -22.65 1.19 -10.01
CA SER A 11 -21.53 2.10 -10.32
C SER A 11 -20.95 2.79 -9.09
N ALA A 12 -21.66 2.84 -7.97
CA ALA A 12 -21.14 3.42 -6.72
C ALA A 12 -20.33 2.42 -5.89
N LEU A 13 -20.56 1.11 -6.08
CA LEU A 13 -19.79 0.06 -5.38
C LEU A 13 -18.49 -0.33 -6.11
N PHE A 14 -18.36 0.00 -7.40
CA PHE A 14 -17.14 -0.28 -8.18
C PHE A 14 -16.07 0.82 -8.13
N ALA A 15 -16.37 1.98 -7.54
CA ALA A 15 -15.37 3.02 -7.30
C ALA A 15 -14.53 2.77 -6.04
N ILE A 16 -14.96 1.83 -5.18
CA ILE A 16 -14.24 1.41 -3.98
C ILE A 16 -13.46 0.14 -4.33
N ARG A 17 -12.22 0.26 -4.84
CA ARG A 17 -11.13 -0.75 -4.65
C ARG A 17 -9.87 -0.55 -5.47
N THR A 18 -9.70 0.52 -6.25
CA THR A 18 -8.38 0.78 -6.89
C THR A 18 -7.48 1.76 -6.14
N ASN A 19 -7.97 2.44 -5.11
CA ASN A 19 -7.14 3.29 -4.23
C ASN A 19 -6.63 2.53 -2.99
N ALA A 20 -6.96 1.24 -2.85
CA ALA A 20 -6.72 0.44 -1.65
C ALA A 20 -5.24 0.11 -1.38
N PHE A 21 -4.33 0.51 -2.28
CA PHE A 21 -2.89 0.22 -2.18
C PHE A 21 -2.00 1.42 -1.94
N ILE A 22 -2.57 2.63 -1.83
CA ILE A 22 -1.77 3.83 -1.59
C ILE A 22 -1.30 3.81 -0.13
N ILE A 23 -0.05 3.41 0.07
CA ILE A 23 0.60 3.36 1.37
C ILE A 23 0.68 4.78 1.92
N GLY A 24 0.36 4.93 3.20
CA GLY A 24 0.41 6.22 3.87
C GLY A 24 -0.73 7.18 3.52
N TRP A 25 -1.69 6.78 2.66
CA TRP A 25 -2.81 7.67 2.33
C TRP A 25 -3.67 7.99 3.55
N CYS A 26 -3.76 7.06 4.51
CA CYS A 26 -4.44 7.24 5.79
C CYS A 26 -3.70 8.13 6.80
N ILE A 27 -2.46 8.53 6.52
CA ILE A 27 -1.66 9.40 7.39
C ILE A 27 -2.13 10.84 7.29
N GLY A 28 -2.89 11.23 6.27
CA GLY A 28 -3.53 12.54 6.26
C GLY A 28 -3.85 13.07 4.88
N PRO A 29 -4.44 14.27 4.82
CA PRO A 29 -4.73 14.94 3.57
C PRO A 29 -3.42 15.43 2.94
N ARG A 30 -2.83 14.62 2.05
CA ARG A 30 -1.58 14.96 1.33
C ARG A 30 -1.62 16.34 0.69
N ASP A 31 -2.73 16.67 0.04
CA ASP A 31 -2.91 17.98 -0.63
C ASP A 31 -2.82 19.16 0.35
N ALA A 32 -3.28 18.98 1.60
CA ALA A 32 -3.19 20.00 2.63
C ALA A 32 -1.75 20.08 3.19
N PHE A 33 -1.12 18.93 3.45
CA PHE A 33 0.26 18.88 3.96
C PHE A 33 1.26 19.50 2.97
N GLU A 34 1.12 19.23 1.67
CA GLU A 34 2.08 19.66 0.66
C GLU A 34 1.82 21.06 0.09
N ARG A 35 0.67 21.69 0.42
CA ARG A 35 0.19 22.95 -0.17
C ARG A 35 1.23 24.07 -0.16
N TYR A 36 1.91 24.23 0.96
CA TYR A 36 2.88 25.31 1.19
C TYR A 36 4.32 24.81 1.23
N LEU A 37 4.53 23.50 1.10
CA LEU A 37 5.86 22.91 1.10
C LEU A 37 6.55 23.09 -0.25
N LYS A 38 7.86 23.35 -0.20
CA LYS A 38 8.73 23.32 -1.38
C LYS A 38 8.88 21.87 -1.87
N PRO A 39 9.26 21.65 -3.14
CA PRO A 39 9.47 20.30 -3.67
C PRO A 39 10.38 19.44 -2.79
N GLU A 40 11.48 20.01 -2.28
CA GLU A 40 12.42 19.33 -1.37
C GLU A 40 11.75 18.87 -0.07
N ASP A 41 10.96 19.75 0.56
CA ASP A 41 10.23 19.43 1.79
C ASP A 41 9.11 18.41 1.55
N ARG A 42 8.50 18.39 0.36
CA ARG A 42 7.51 17.36 -0.03
C ARG A 42 8.16 15.99 -0.15
N THR A 43 9.35 15.92 -0.74
CA THR A 43 10.12 14.66 -0.81
C THR A 43 10.49 14.19 0.59
N ALA A 44 10.96 15.10 1.46
CA ALA A 44 11.28 14.77 2.85
C ALA A 44 10.06 14.29 3.64
N LEU A 45 8.91 14.97 3.52
CA LEU A 45 7.66 14.53 4.13
C LEU A 45 7.25 13.13 3.68
N ASN A 46 7.33 12.86 2.38
CA ASN A 46 7.00 11.54 1.85
C ASN A 46 7.97 10.47 2.34
N ALA A 47 9.26 10.78 2.48
CA ALA A 47 10.23 9.86 3.09
C ALA A 47 9.87 9.54 4.55
N ILE A 48 9.52 10.54 5.37
CA ILE A 48 9.08 10.34 6.77
C ILE A 48 7.90 9.36 6.82
N ILE A 49 6.87 9.60 6.00
CA ILE A 49 5.69 8.74 5.96
C ILE A 49 6.07 7.32 5.50
N GLU A 50 6.88 7.19 4.46
CA GLU A 50 7.22 5.91 3.86
C GLU A 50 8.18 5.05 4.69
N GLU A 51 9.08 5.69 5.45
CA GLU A 51 10.06 5.03 6.29
C GLU A 51 9.47 4.64 7.63
N LEU A 52 8.68 5.51 8.25
CA LEU A 52 8.12 5.28 9.57
C LEU A 52 6.85 4.43 9.53
N PHE A 53 6.01 4.56 8.50
CA PHE A 53 4.74 3.86 8.48
C PHE A 53 4.91 2.36 8.25
N ASP A 54 4.48 1.58 9.25
CA ASP A 54 4.61 0.13 9.27
C ASP A 54 3.26 -0.60 9.09
N GLY A 55 2.18 0.17 8.91
CA GLY A 55 0.81 -0.32 8.77
C GLY A 55 -0.01 -0.19 10.06
N SER A 56 0.63 -0.18 11.22
CA SER A 56 -0.02 -0.18 12.53
C SER A 56 0.22 1.10 13.35
N ASN A 57 1.30 1.82 13.06
CA ASN A 57 1.75 2.97 13.85
C ASN A 57 1.25 4.34 13.33
N ARG A 58 0.02 4.42 12.83
CA ARG A 58 -0.56 5.64 12.23
C ARG A 58 -0.39 6.89 13.10
N ASN A 59 -0.67 6.79 14.40
CA ASN A 59 -0.64 7.93 15.32
C ASN A 59 0.78 8.47 15.55
N GLU A 60 1.76 7.58 15.57
CA GLU A 60 3.19 7.95 15.69
C GLU A 60 3.65 8.70 14.44
N VAL A 61 3.33 8.18 13.25
CA VAL A 61 3.68 8.86 12.00
C VAL A 61 2.95 10.20 11.88
N LEU A 62 1.70 10.29 12.31
CA LEU A 62 0.95 11.54 12.36
C LEU A 62 1.61 12.59 13.26
N TYR A 63 2.15 12.19 14.40
CA TYR A 63 2.89 13.07 15.30
C TYR A 63 4.17 13.61 14.64
N GLU A 64 4.94 12.74 13.99
CA GLU A 64 6.16 13.12 13.28
C GLU A 64 5.87 14.05 12.08
N VAL A 65 4.77 13.80 11.36
CA VAL A 65 4.30 14.68 10.29
C VAL A 65 3.88 16.05 10.84
N ASP A 66 3.17 16.10 11.97
CA ASP A 66 2.76 17.35 12.61
C ASP A 66 3.98 18.19 13.05
N GLU A 67 4.96 17.57 13.70
CA GLU A 67 6.21 18.23 14.08
C GLU A 67 7.01 18.70 12.87
N PHE A 68 7.11 17.89 11.81
CA PHE A 68 7.74 18.29 10.55
C PHE A 68 7.06 19.52 9.97
N LEU A 69 5.73 19.52 9.87
CA LEU A 69 4.96 20.64 9.30
C LEU A 69 5.10 21.92 10.13
N LYS A 70 5.05 21.84 11.47
CA LYS A 70 5.29 23.01 12.34
C LYS A 70 6.68 23.60 12.16
N SER A 71 7.69 22.79 11.88
CA SER A 71 9.06 23.26 11.66
C SER A 71 9.24 23.98 10.31
N ARG A 72 8.40 23.68 9.32
CA ARG A 72 8.50 24.21 7.94
C ARG A 72 7.50 25.31 7.63
N LEU A 73 6.33 25.27 8.25
CA LEU A 73 5.23 26.19 7.98
C LEU A 73 5.24 27.35 8.95
N THR A 74 4.83 28.51 8.46
CA THR A 74 4.50 29.64 9.32
C THR A 74 3.22 29.36 10.10
N VAL A 75 3.06 30.03 11.25
CA VAL A 75 1.83 29.96 12.07
C VAL A 75 0.58 30.21 11.23
N ARG A 76 0.61 31.19 10.32
CA ARG A 76 -0.51 31.51 9.43
C ARG A 76 -0.85 30.37 8.47
N GLN A 77 0.16 29.76 7.84
CA GLN A 77 -0.04 28.62 6.93
C GLN A 77 -0.57 27.40 7.68
N TRP A 78 -0.04 27.15 8.89
CA TRP A 78 -0.53 26.08 9.74
C TRP A 78 -2.01 26.24 10.08
N HIS A 79 -2.44 27.44 10.50
CA HIS A 79 -3.86 27.72 10.76
C HIS A 79 -4.77 27.53 9.55
N GLN A 80 -4.25 27.67 8.32
CA GLN A 80 -5.04 27.47 7.11
C GLN A 80 -5.27 25.99 6.80
N ILE A 81 -4.28 25.13 7.01
CA ILE A 81 -4.39 23.71 6.68
C ILE A 81 -4.95 22.87 7.83
N ARG A 82 -4.74 23.31 9.08
CA ARG A 82 -5.11 22.57 10.29
C ARG A 82 -6.58 22.09 10.31
N PRO A 83 -7.58 22.89 9.92
CA PRO A 83 -8.97 22.42 9.90
C PRO A 83 -9.19 21.22 8.96
N GLU A 84 -8.51 21.20 7.81
CA GLU A 84 -8.61 20.07 6.86
C GLU A 84 -7.97 18.80 7.44
N VAL A 85 -6.85 18.96 8.15
CA VAL A 85 -6.18 17.86 8.85
C VAL A 85 -7.06 17.30 9.97
N GLU A 86 -7.68 18.17 10.78
CA GLU A 86 -8.59 17.77 11.85
C GLU A 86 -9.82 17.04 11.29
N VAL A 87 -10.43 17.54 10.21
CA VAL A 87 -11.57 16.88 9.55
C VAL A 87 -11.16 15.50 9.01
N TYR A 88 -9.98 15.38 8.41
CA TYR A 88 -9.47 14.10 7.92
C TYR A 88 -9.26 13.10 9.06
N GLN A 89 -8.72 13.54 10.19
CA GLN A 89 -8.51 12.70 11.37
C GLN A 89 -9.84 12.21 11.96
N LEU A 90 -10.84 13.09 12.04
CA LEU A 90 -12.18 12.76 12.56
C LEU A 90 -12.93 11.76 11.67
N THR A 91 -12.76 11.84 10.35
CA THR A 91 -13.44 10.97 9.39
C THR A 91 -12.86 9.55 9.31
N HIS A 92 -11.85 9.21 10.13
CA HIS A 92 -11.27 7.87 10.27
C HIS A 92 -11.11 7.14 8.94
N THR A 93 -10.18 7.62 8.12
CA THR A 93 -9.84 6.88 6.89
C THR A 93 -9.02 5.65 7.27
N ASP A 94 -9.60 4.48 7.06
CA ASP A 94 -8.90 3.21 7.27
C ASP A 94 -7.63 3.17 6.42
N CYS A 95 -6.51 2.86 7.07
CA CYS A 95 -5.33 2.44 6.35
C CYS A 95 -5.67 1.19 5.53
N SER A 96 -5.01 1.04 4.37
CA SER A 96 -5.15 -0.08 3.43
C SER A 96 -5.56 -1.38 4.12
N PRO A 97 -6.49 -2.19 3.58
CA PRO A 97 -6.95 -3.41 4.24
C PRO A 97 -5.78 -4.35 4.60
N TYR A 98 -4.68 -4.31 3.86
CA TYR A 98 -3.47 -5.09 4.15
C TYR A 98 -2.71 -4.60 5.37
N ALA A 99 -2.78 -3.32 5.71
CA ALA A 99 -2.19 -2.76 6.93
C ALA A 99 -2.85 -3.33 8.20
N GLN A 100 -4.13 -3.72 8.11
CA GLN A 100 -4.89 -4.32 9.20
C GLN A 100 -4.67 -5.84 9.32
N ILE A 101 -4.39 -6.51 8.20
CA ILE A 101 -4.29 -7.98 8.12
C ILE A 101 -2.84 -8.44 8.26
N LEU A 102 -1.89 -7.71 7.68
CA LEU A 102 -0.49 -8.10 7.66
C LEU A 102 0.25 -7.53 8.87
N PRO A 103 1.03 -8.36 9.58
CA PRO A 103 2.01 -7.87 10.53
C PRO A 103 2.98 -6.86 9.88
N PRO A 104 3.49 -5.86 10.62
CA PRO A 104 4.37 -4.82 10.08
C PRO A 104 5.56 -5.32 9.26
N ARG A 105 6.16 -6.45 9.70
CA ARG A 105 7.28 -7.12 9.01
C ARG A 105 6.97 -7.57 7.58
N PHE A 106 5.70 -7.82 7.25
CA PHE A 106 5.26 -8.20 5.90
C PHE A 106 4.63 -7.02 5.16
N TYR A 107 4.00 -6.10 5.89
CA TYR A 107 3.37 -4.93 5.30
C TYR A 107 4.41 -3.99 4.67
N LYS A 108 5.50 -3.66 5.39
CA LYS A 108 6.50 -2.70 4.92
C LYS A 108 7.23 -3.16 3.64
N PRO A 109 7.65 -4.42 3.49
CA PRO A 109 8.22 -4.92 2.23
C PRO A 109 7.22 -4.95 1.08
N LEU A 110 5.97 -5.37 1.34
CA LEU A 110 4.90 -5.31 0.33
C LEU A 110 4.70 -3.87 -0.15
N ALA A 111 4.63 -2.93 0.80
CA ALA A 111 4.49 -1.51 0.50
C ALA A 111 5.60 -0.99 -0.42
N GLN A 112 6.86 -1.31 -0.11
CA GLN A 112 8.00 -0.93 -0.94
C GLN A 112 7.95 -1.55 -2.34
N ALA A 113 7.55 -2.83 -2.44
CA ALA A 113 7.41 -3.52 -3.71
C ALA A 113 6.38 -2.85 -4.63
N LEU A 114 5.24 -2.45 -4.05
CA LEU A 114 4.17 -1.78 -4.78
C LEU A 114 4.59 -0.40 -5.27
N ARG A 115 5.27 0.39 -4.43
CA ARG A 115 5.81 1.71 -4.83
C ARG A 115 6.79 1.58 -6.00
N ARG A 116 7.70 0.60 -5.95
CA ARG A 116 8.64 0.33 -7.05
C ARG A 116 7.89 -0.08 -8.32
N ALA A 117 6.84 -0.90 -8.21
CA ALA A 117 6.04 -1.29 -9.36
C ALA A 117 5.30 -0.09 -9.97
N GLU A 118 4.67 0.76 -9.14
CA GLU A 118 4.01 2.00 -9.57
C GLU A 118 4.97 2.98 -10.23
N ALA A 119 6.14 3.20 -9.64
CA ALA A 119 7.19 4.06 -10.20
C ALA A 119 7.68 3.56 -11.57
N ASN A 120 7.65 2.24 -11.80
CA ASN A 120 7.97 1.62 -13.09
C ASN A 120 6.78 1.58 -14.06
N GLY A 121 5.66 2.24 -13.74
CA GLY A 121 4.48 2.30 -14.61
C GLY A 121 3.68 1.00 -14.67
N ALA A 122 3.76 0.15 -13.63
CA ALA A 122 2.99 -1.08 -13.58
C ALA A 122 1.48 -0.80 -13.65
N SER A 123 0.79 -1.61 -14.44
CA SER A 123 -0.67 -1.52 -14.55
C SER A 123 -1.36 -1.96 -13.25
N LYS A 124 -2.60 -1.51 -13.04
CA LYS A 124 -3.41 -1.91 -11.88
C LYS A 124 -3.57 -3.43 -11.75
N SER A 125 -3.66 -4.16 -12.88
CA SER A 125 -3.74 -5.63 -12.87
C SER A 125 -2.43 -6.27 -12.44
N SER A 126 -1.29 -5.71 -12.86
CA SER A 126 0.04 -6.15 -12.41
C SER A 126 0.23 -5.94 -10.91
N ILE A 127 -0.18 -4.80 -10.37
CA ILE A 127 -0.14 -4.48 -8.94
C ILE A 127 -1.01 -5.47 -8.14
N LYS A 128 -2.23 -5.74 -8.62
CA LYS A 128 -3.10 -6.74 -7.98
C LYS A 128 -2.44 -8.12 -7.94
N PHE A 129 -1.88 -8.56 -9.07
CA PHE A 129 -1.20 -9.86 -9.14
C PHE A 129 -0.01 -9.94 -8.18
N LEU A 130 0.79 -8.88 -8.07
CA LEU A 130 1.90 -8.82 -7.12
C LEU A 130 1.43 -9.03 -5.67
N VAL A 131 0.28 -8.46 -5.32
CA VAL A 131 -0.24 -8.57 -3.97
C VAL A 131 -0.80 -9.96 -3.74
N ASP A 132 -1.61 -10.48 -4.66
CA ASP A 132 -2.18 -11.82 -4.56
C ASP A 132 -1.05 -12.87 -4.41
N ASP A 133 0.00 -12.79 -5.25
CA ASP A 133 1.19 -13.66 -5.16
C ASP A 133 1.96 -13.49 -3.84
N TYR A 134 2.09 -12.26 -3.33
CA TYR A 134 2.75 -12.00 -2.05
C TYR A 134 1.99 -12.62 -0.88
N ILE A 135 0.67 -12.44 -0.85
CA ILE A 135 -0.20 -13.01 0.19
C ILE A 135 -0.17 -14.54 0.12
N ASP A 136 -0.31 -15.12 -1.08
CA ASP A 136 -0.28 -16.57 -1.28
C ASP A 136 1.04 -17.17 -0.77
N ARG A 137 2.17 -16.50 -1.02
CA ARG A 137 3.49 -16.94 -0.53
C ARG A 137 3.63 -16.86 0.98
N ILE A 138 3.08 -15.84 1.63
CA ILE A 138 3.04 -15.78 3.11
C ILE A 138 2.27 -16.96 3.68
N LEU A 139 1.14 -17.32 3.06
CA LEU A 139 0.25 -18.37 3.56
C LEU A 139 0.81 -19.78 3.32
N VAL A 140 1.51 -20.00 2.21
CA VAL A 140 1.91 -21.34 1.76
C VAL A 140 3.39 -21.65 2.04
N ASN A 141 4.29 -20.65 2.06
CA ASN A 141 5.73 -20.89 2.04
C ASN A 141 6.44 -20.45 3.33
N ARG A 142 6.90 -21.41 4.13
CA ARG A 142 7.69 -21.14 5.34
C ARG A 142 9.06 -20.51 5.05
N ASP A 143 9.67 -20.79 3.91
CA ASP A 143 10.98 -20.23 3.54
C ASP A 143 10.86 -18.75 3.16
N PHE A 144 9.71 -18.35 2.61
CA PHE A 144 9.40 -16.95 2.32
C PHE A 144 9.32 -16.09 3.59
N LEU A 145 8.81 -16.66 4.70
CA LEU A 145 8.81 -15.96 6.00
C LEU A 145 10.24 -15.66 6.48
N ARG A 146 11.21 -16.51 6.12
CA ARG A 146 12.62 -16.35 6.45
C ARG A 146 13.29 -15.30 5.55
N GLU A 147 13.00 -15.35 4.25
CA GLU A 147 13.48 -14.36 3.28
C GLU A 147 13.02 -12.94 3.65
N VAL A 148 11.72 -12.75 3.97
CA VAL A 148 11.20 -11.44 4.39
C VAL A 148 11.80 -10.98 5.73
N ALA A 149 12.14 -11.89 6.64
CA ALA A 149 12.82 -11.56 7.89
C ALA A 149 14.29 -11.13 7.68
N ASP A 150 14.94 -11.66 6.64
CA ASP A 150 16.30 -11.29 6.26
C ASP A 150 16.32 -9.98 5.43
N MET A 151 15.26 -9.68 4.65
CA MET A 151 15.08 -8.39 3.94
C MET A 151 15.11 -7.16 4.86
N GLN A 152 14.78 -7.31 6.14
CA GLN A 152 14.85 -6.22 7.13
C GLN A 152 16.29 -5.85 7.53
N ARG A 153 17.30 -6.66 7.17
CA ARG A 153 18.71 -6.45 7.57
C ARG A 153 19.59 -5.75 6.54
N GLY A 154 19.02 -5.21 5.46
CA GLY A 154 19.73 -4.26 4.59
C GLY A 154 20.44 -4.85 3.37
N GLU A 155 19.90 -5.90 2.75
CA GLU A 155 20.30 -6.27 1.39
C GLU A 155 19.24 -5.83 0.38
N ASP A 156 19.67 -5.10 -0.65
CA ASP A 156 18.85 -4.67 -1.78
C ASP A 156 18.23 -5.89 -2.48
N VAL A 157 16.95 -6.15 -2.24
CA VAL A 157 16.23 -7.20 -2.97
C VAL A 157 15.49 -6.62 -4.16
N VAL A 158 15.92 -7.07 -5.34
CA VAL A 158 15.14 -7.11 -6.57
C VAL A 158 14.02 -8.11 -6.35
N PHE A 159 12.78 -7.63 -6.15
CA PHE A 159 11.62 -8.51 -6.34
C PHE A 159 11.76 -9.10 -7.74
N PRO A 160 11.77 -10.43 -7.92
CA PRO A 160 11.77 -11.00 -9.24
C PRO A 160 10.43 -10.62 -9.88
N MET A 161 10.43 -9.51 -10.63
CA MET A 161 9.40 -9.24 -11.62
C MET A 161 9.42 -10.46 -12.52
N VAL A 162 8.42 -11.32 -12.36
CA VAL A 162 8.25 -12.48 -13.21
C VAL A 162 8.05 -11.94 -14.62
N ASP A 163 9.07 -12.07 -15.46
CA ASP A 163 9.00 -11.74 -16.88
C ASP A 163 7.87 -12.58 -17.50
N HIS A 164 6.78 -11.89 -17.87
CA HIS A 164 5.60 -12.50 -18.46
C HIS A 164 5.90 -13.24 -19.78
N ARG A 165 7.09 -13.06 -20.39
CA ARG A 165 7.52 -13.86 -21.56
C ARG A 165 7.94 -15.28 -21.21
N LYS A 166 8.26 -15.58 -19.94
CA LYS A 166 8.76 -16.91 -19.52
C LYS A 166 7.68 -17.82 -18.92
N VAL A 167 6.51 -17.30 -18.57
CA VAL A 167 5.40 -18.11 -18.00
C VAL A 167 4.73 -18.99 -19.07
N ALA A 168 4.90 -18.69 -20.35
CA ALA A 168 4.30 -19.45 -21.46
C ALA A 168 4.96 -20.82 -21.77
N ARG A 169 5.99 -21.26 -21.02
CA ARG A 169 6.72 -22.52 -21.30
C ARG A 169 7.02 -23.37 -20.06
N ARG A 170 6.03 -23.63 -19.20
CA ARG A 170 6.07 -24.85 -18.38
C ARG A 170 4.90 -25.75 -18.77
N PRO A 171 5.16 -26.97 -19.28
CA PRO A 171 4.08 -27.93 -19.49
C PRO A 171 3.46 -28.25 -18.13
N SER A 172 2.13 -28.24 -18.10
CA SER A 172 1.29 -28.66 -16.98
C SER A 172 1.82 -29.95 -16.36
N GLN A 173 2.46 -29.86 -15.18
CA GLN A 173 2.66 -31.03 -14.35
C GLN A 173 1.31 -31.37 -13.74
N ARG A 174 0.65 -32.37 -14.35
CA ARG A 174 -0.50 -33.05 -13.75
C ARG A 174 -0.08 -33.58 -12.39
N ILE A 175 -0.66 -33.01 -11.34
CA ILE A 175 -0.56 -33.54 -9.99
C ILE A 175 -1.28 -34.90 -9.98
N PHE A 176 -0.51 -35.98 -9.88
CA PHE A 176 -1.02 -37.31 -9.60
C PHE A 176 -1.34 -37.39 -8.10
N TYR A 177 -2.61 -37.54 -7.76
CA TYR A 177 -3.02 -37.94 -6.42
C TYR A 177 -2.68 -39.43 -6.23
N PRO A 178 -1.90 -39.82 -5.20
CA PRO A 178 -1.82 -41.23 -4.83
C PRO A 178 -3.18 -41.65 -4.26
N ARG A 179 -3.83 -42.62 -4.91
CA ARG A 179 -4.99 -43.32 -4.35
C ARG A 179 -4.58 -43.98 -3.04
N ALA A 180 -5.25 -43.59 -1.96
CA ALA A 180 -5.32 -44.40 -0.76
C ALA A 180 -5.99 -45.73 -1.12
N ILE A 181 -5.37 -46.85 -0.76
CA ILE A 181 -5.99 -48.18 -0.75
C ILE A 181 -5.74 -48.74 0.66
N PRO A 182 -6.78 -49.32 1.31
CA PRO A 182 -6.74 -49.79 2.70
C PRO A 182 -5.77 -50.96 2.94
#